data_AF-N1PJP4-F1
#
_entry.id   AF-N1PJP4-F1
#
_cell.length_a   1.000
_cell.length_b   1.000
_cell.length_c   1.000
_cell.angle_alpha   90.00
_cell.angle_beta   90.00
_cell.angle_gamma   90.00
#
_symmetry.space_group_name_H-M   'P 1'
#
loop_
_entity.id
_entity.type
_entity.pdbx_description
1 polymer ?
#
loop_
_entity_poly.entity_id
_entity_poly.type
_entity_poly.pdbx_seq_one_letter_code
_entity_poly.pdbx_strand_id
1 'polypeptide(L)'
;MARSPNDATRFTSTGPSVFAKNHQGTPSFNSAAPVASPSQINFGSAPSNETPQQKIARLRAAAAASKRGQETSFDKSVRVGRIWADRAHRVTAISLIGLTIVSGAVAAAGITDMMLHNRKRRKEWLAEKQAESARDLMNAQTALKEGRATEDQMLLINRERVAYETEMERKNRPGLFKRATNYLYGGLSEEEKKGGRLGSAAETADKAVGSAVEEVKQASATLVEEGRTIGELATPTGGPLDKEAQAAVNTASNAAKSWTSWLTGR
;
A
#
# COMPACT_ATOMS: atom_id res chain seq x y z
N MET A 1 -5.42 -69.70 -10.61
CA MET A 1 -4.07 -70.30 -10.66
C MET A 1 -3.17 -69.51 -9.73
N ALA A 2 -2.78 -70.09 -8.59
CA ALA A 2 -1.92 -69.44 -7.62
C ALA A 2 -0.47 -69.44 -8.15
N ARG A 3 0.17 -68.27 -8.21
CA ARG A 3 1.57 -68.15 -8.64
C ARG A 3 2.50 -68.60 -7.50
N SER A 4 3.48 -69.43 -7.84
CA SER A 4 4.45 -69.99 -6.89
C SER A 4 5.35 -68.89 -6.30
N PRO A 5 5.64 -68.89 -4.97
CA PRO A 5 6.49 -67.89 -4.31
C PRO A 5 7.92 -67.77 -4.88
N ASN A 6 8.39 -68.77 -5.64
CA ASN A 6 9.69 -68.74 -6.30
C ASN A 6 9.76 -67.78 -7.51
N ASP A 7 8.63 -67.22 -7.96
CA ASP A 7 8.59 -66.27 -9.08
C ASP A 7 8.91 -64.81 -8.64
N ALA A 8 8.91 -64.52 -7.34
CA ALA A 8 9.04 -63.16 -6.81
C ALA A 8 10.48 -62.64 -6.64
N THR A 9 11.51 -63.50 -6.77
CA THR A 9 12.92 -63.10 -6.56
C THR A 9 13.75 -63.08 -7.83
N ARG A 10 13.15 -63.35 -9.00
CA ARG A 10 13.83 -63.14 -10.28
C ARG A 10 13.60 -61.69 -10.71
N PHE A 11 14.67 -60.89 -10.65
CA PHE A 11 14.77 -59.52 -11.16
C PHE A 11 14.42 -59.45 -12.65
N THR A 12 13.13 -59.50 -12.97
CA THR A 12 12.61 -59.06 -14.26
C THR A 12 12.26 -57.60 -14.07
N SER A 13 13.06 -56.73 -14.68
CA SER A 13 12.75 -55.30 -14.71
C SER A 13 11.39 -55.13 -15.38
N THR A 14 10.37 -54.75 -14.61
CA THR A 14 9.03 -54.43 -15.11
C THR A 14 8.95 -53.02 -15.71
N GLY A 15 10.09 -52.36 -15.91
CA GLY A 15 10.19 -51.13 -16.70
C GLY A 15 10.40 -51.46 -18.19
N PRO A 16 9.83 -50.67 -19.12
CA PRO A 16 10.05 -50.87 -20.56
C PRO A 16 11.55 -50.76 -20.87
N SER A 17 12.18 -51.89 -21.16
CA SER A 17 13.61 -51.95 -21.48
C SER A 17 13.85 -51.38 -22.88
N VAL A 18 14.66 -50.32 -22.97
CA VAL A 18 14.93 -49.53 -24.18
C VAL A 18 15.85 -50.23 -25.20
N PHE A 19 16.15 -51.52 -24.99
CA PHE A 19 17.05 -52.31 -25.83
C PHE A 19 16.39 -53.64 -26.24
N ALA A 20 15.22 -53.59 -26.89
CA ALA A 20 14.73 -54.72 -27.67
C ALA A 20 15.40 -54.68 -29.05
N LYS A 21 16.45 -55.48 -29.21
CA LYS A 21 17.07 -55.77 -30.51
C LYS A 21 16.03 -56.47 -31.39
N ASN A 22 15.73 -55.89 -32.56
CA ASN A 22 14.83 -56.46 -33.58
C ASN A 22 15.20 -57.92 -33.87
N HIS A 23 14.43 -58.86 -33.34
CA HIS A 23 14.33 -60.20 -33.89
C HIS A 23 13.05 -60.25 -34.72
N GLN A 24 13.24 -60.39 -36.04
CA GLN A 24 12.20 -60.78 -36.97
C GLN A 24 11.48 -62.02 -36.42
N GLY A 25 10.21 -61.88 -36.09
CA GLY A 25 9.42 -62.93 -35.48
C GLY A 25 8.18 -62.35 -34.81
N THR A 26 7.21 -61.97 -35.63
CA THR A 26 5.83 -61.64 -35.21
C THR A 26 5.27 -62.71 -34.27
N PRO A 27 4.43 -62.30 -33.31
CA PRO A 27 3.01 -62.56 -33.54
C PRO A 27 2.16 -61.30 -33.42
N SER A 28 1.14 -61.30 -34.28
CA SER A 28 0.09 -60.31 -34.43
C SER A 28 -0.76 -60.21 -33.16
N PHE A 29 -0.95 -58.99 -32.67
CA PHE A 29 -2.08 -58.62 -31.83
C PHE A 29 -2.74 -57.40 -32.45
N ASN A 30 -3.90 -57.63 -33.08
CA ASN A 30 -4.80 -56.62 -33.58
C ASN A 30 -5.33 -55.76 -32.40
N SER A 31 -4.76 -54.57 -32.23
CA SER A 31 -5.47 -53.44 -31.65
C SER A 31 -5.01 -52.16 -32.36
N ALA A 32 -5.93 -51.60 -33.15
CA ALA A 32 -5.76 -50.39 -33.91
C ALA A 32 -5.65 -49.18 -32.98
N ALA A 33 -4.43 -48.90 -32.53
CA ALA A 33 -3.99 -47.58 -32.11
C ALA A 33 -2.71 -47.29 -32.88
N PRO A 34 -2.53 -46.10 -33.49
CA PRO A 34 -1.25 -45.75 -34.08
C PRO A 34 -0.25 -45.64 -32.93
N VAL A 35 0.49 -46.72 -32.69
CA VAL A 35 1.69 -46.70 -31.85
C VAL A 35 2.60 -45.68 -32.52
N ALA A 36 2.70 -44.50 -31.92
CA ALA A 36 3.61 -43.46 -32.35
C ALA A 36 4.98 -44.13 -32.49
N SER A 37 5.44 -44.25 -33.74
CA SER A 37 6.75 -44.80 -34.03
C SER A 37 7.75 -44.03 -33.16
N PRO A 38 8.65 -44.69 -32.41
CA PRO A 38 9.66 -43.97 -31.65
C PRO A 38 10.40 -43.10 -32.65
N SER A 39 10.24 -41.79 -32.51
CA SER A 39 10.80 -40.83 -33.44
C SER A 39 12.32 -40.93 -33.34
N GLN A 40 12.91 -41.68 -34.26
CA GLN A 40 14.36 -41.83 -34.31
C GLN A 40 14.94 -40.46 -34.60
N ILE A 41 15.65 -39.91 -33.62
CA ILE A 41 16.36 -38.65 -33.78
C ILE A 41 17.42 -38.87 -34.85
N ASN A 42 17.23 -38.27 -36.01
CA ASN A 42 18.15 -38.42 -37.13
C ASN A 42 19.37 -37.52 -36.86
N PHE A 43 20.46 -38.12 -36.37
CA PHE A 43 21.65 -37.38 -35.93
C PHE A 43 22.57 -36.94 -37.08
N GLY A 44 22.23 -37.24 -38.34
CA GLY A 44 23.07 -36.95 -39.51
C GLY A 44 24.39 -37.74 -39.50
N SER A 45 25.09 -37.77 -40.64
CA SER A 45 26.43 -38.39 -40.71
C SER A 45 27.43 -37.57 -39.89
N ALA A 46 28.23 -38.24 -39.05
CA ALA A 46 29.19 -37.57 -38.17
C ALA A 46 30.48 -37.21 -38.94
N PRO A 47 31.01 -35.98 -38.79
CA PRO A 47 32.30 -35.63 -39.37
C PRO A 47 33.46 -36.35 -38.65
N SER A 48 34.44 -36.87 -39.41
CA SER A 48 35.44 -37.83 -38.91
C SER A 48 36.42 -37.30 -37.85
N ASN A 49 36.54 -35.98 -37.65
CA ASN A 49 37.54 -35.37 -36.76
C ASN A 49 36.95 -34.37 -35.74
N GLU A 50 35.75 -34.61 -35.19
CA GLU A 50 35.15 -33.73 -34.16
C GLU A 50 35.77 -33.93 -32.75
N THR A 51 35.97 -32.85 -32.00
CA THR A 51 36.36 -32.96 -30.57
C THR A 51 35.19 -33.50 -29.73
N PRO A 52 35.45 -34.16 -28.58
CA PRO A 52 34.38 -34.69 -27.73
C PRO A 52 33.35 -33.64 -27.28
N GLN A 53 33.81 -32.41 -27.01
CA GLN A 53 32.94 -31.29 -26.65
C GLN A 53 32.06 -30.85 -27.82
N GLN A 54 32.62 -30.79 -29.03
CA GLN A 54 31.89 -30.43 -30.24
C GLN A 54 30.83 -31.47 -30.61
N LYS A 55 31.12 -32.76 -30.39
CA LYS A 55 30.16 -33.85 -30.53
C LYS A 55 28.96 -33.68 -29.62
N ILE A 56 29.17 -33.38 -28.34
CA ILE A 56 28.09 -33.18 -27.37
C ILE A 56 27.24 -31.97 -27.76
N ALA A 57 27.88 -30.87 -28.17
CA ALA A 57 27.17 -29.67 -28.63
C ALA A 57 26.30 -29.97 -29.86
N ARG A 58 26.82 -30.73 -30.84
CA ARG A 58 26.08 -31.16 -32.03
C ARG A 58 24.91 -32.08 -31.67
N LEU A 59 25.12 -33.10 -30.85
CA LEU A 59 24.07 -34.01 -30.43
C LEU A 59 22.97 -33.29 -29.64
N ARG A 60 23.34 -32.33 -28.79
CA ARG A 60 22.40 -31.48 -28.07
C ARG A 60 21.62 -30.57 -29.02
N ALA A 61 22.28 -29.99 -30.02
CA ALA A 61 21.62 -29.19 -31.05
C ALA A 61 20.68 -30.03 -31.93
N ALA A 62 21.09 -31.24 -32.33
CA ALA A 62 20.27 -32.17 -33.09
C ALA A 62 19.05 -32.65 -32.29
N ALA A 63 19.21 -32.94 -31.00
CA ALA A 63 18.11 -33.28 -30.10
C ALA A 63 17.15 -32.09 -29.87
N ALA A 64 17.68 -30.86 -29.77
CA ALA A 64 16.85 -29.66 -29.68
C ALA A 64 16.10 -29.38 -31.01
N ALA A 65 16.73 -29.68 -32.15
CA ALA A 65 16.12 -29.54 -33.47
C ALA A 65 15.04 -30.60 -33.71
N SER A 66 15.26 -31.86 -33.33
CA SER A 66 14.26 -32.92 -33.47
C SER A 66 13.03 -32.69 -32.60
N LYS A 67 13.21 -32.08 -31.42
CA LYS A 67 12.10 -31.68 -30.55
C LYS A 67 11.25 -30.56 -31.15
N ARG A 68 11.88 -29.62 -31.89
CA ARG A 68 11.19 -28.54 -32.62
C ARG A 68 10.58 -29.00 -33.94
N GLY A 69 11.15 -30.02 -34.58
CA GLY A 69 10.73 -30.53 -35.89
C GLY A 69 9.44 -31.35 -35.87
N GLN A 70 8.95 -31.76 -34.70
CA GLN A 70 7.66 -32.46 -34.53
C GLN A 70 6.49 -31.52 -34.23
N GLU A 71 6.74 -30.20 -34.14
CA GLU A 71 5.71 -29.20 -33.92
C GLU A 71 4.98 -28.92 -35.25
N THR A 72 3.65 -29.00 -35.26
CA THR A 72 2.86 -28.57 -36.43
C THR A 72 2.97 -27.05 -36.60
N SER A 73 2.82 -26.52 -37.81
CA SER A 73 2.87 -25.07 -38.07
C SER A 73 1.87 -24.27 -37.21
N PHE A 74 0.76 -24.91 -36.82
CA PHE A 74 -0.22 -24.37 -35.90
C PHE A 74 0.31 -24.28 -34.46
N ASP A 75 1.00 -25.30 -33.96
CA ASP A 75 1.61 -25.27 -32.62
C ASP A 75 2.67 -24.15 -32.52
N LYS A 76 3.41 -23.91 -33.62
CA LYS A 76 4.39 -22.80 -33.71
C LYS A 76 3.71 -21.43 -33.60
N SER A 77 2.56 -21.22 -34.25
CA SER A 77 1.84 -19.94 -34.17
C SER A 77 1.21 -19.73 -32.81
N VAL A 78 0.65 -20.78 -32.19
CA VAL A 78 0.11 -20.72 -30.82
C VAL A 78 1.18 -20.36 -29.80
N ARG A 79 2.41 -20.91 -29.93
CA ARG A 79 3.52 -20.54 -29.04
C ARG A 79 3.90 -19.06 -29.14
N VAL A 80 3.98 -18.52 -30.36
CA VAL A 80 4.25 -17.09 -30.58
C VAL A 80 3.10 -16.24 -30.05
N GLY A 81 1.86 -16.68 -30.28
CA GLY A 81 0.65 -16.03 -29.79
C GLY A 81 0.62 -15.91 -28.26
N ARG A 82 1.00 -16.96 -27.53
CA ARG A 82 1.11 -16.92 -26.05
C ARG A 82 2.10 -15.87 -25.56
N ILE A 83 3.28 -15.82 -26.16
CA ILE A 83 4.32 -14.84 -25.79
C ILE A 83 3.83 -13.41 -26.07
N TRP A 84 3.12 -13.19 -27.17
CA TRP A 84 2.55 -11.89 -27.49
C TRP A 84 1.37 -11.52 -26.59
N ALA A 85 0.51 -12.47 -26.24
CA ALA A 85 -0.58 -12.25 -25.29
C ALA A 85 -0.03 -11.85 -23.91
N ASP A 86 0.99 -12.55 -23.40
CA ASP A 86 1.62 -12.23 -22.13
C ASP A 86 2.30 -10.84 -22.15
N ARG A 87 2.93 -10.49 -23.29
CA ARG A 87 3.52 -9.15 -23.48
C ARG A 87 2.46 -8.07 -23.55
N ALA A 88 1.38 -8.28 -24.30
CA ALA A 88 0.27 -7.35 -24.41
C ALA A 88 -0.38 -7.13 -23.04
N HIS A 89 -0.64 -8.20 -22.29
CA HIS A 89 -1.18 -8.10 -20.93
C HIS A 89 -0.27 -7.30 -20.01
N ARG A 90 1.05 -7.54 -20.03
CA ARG A 90 2.01 -6.77 -19.22
C ARG A 90 2.03 -5.28 -19.61
N VAL A 91 2.02 -4.96 -20.90
CA VAL A 91 2.00 -3.58 -21.37
C VAL A 91 0.71 -2.88 -20.92
N THR A 92 -0.45 -3.52 -21.09
CA THR A 92 -1.73 -2.97 -20.65
C THR A 92 -1.77 -2.78 -19.13
N ALA A 93 -1.30 -3.75 -18.34
CA ALA A 93 -1.26 -3.64 -16.90
C ALA A 93 -0.37 -2.48 -16.44
N ILE A 94 0.84 -2.35 -17.00
CA ILE A 94 1.75 -1.24 -16.70
C ILE A 94 1.15 0.09 -17.14
N SER A 95 0.48 0.14 -18.30
CA SER A 95 -0.20 1.34 -18.78
C SER A 95 -1.33 1.76 -17.86
N LEU A 96 -2.14 0.82 -17.36
CA LEU A 96 -3.22 1.13 -16.42
C LEU A 96 -2.66 1.67 -15.10
N ILE A 97 -1.60 1.06 -14.58
CA ILE A 97 -0.93 1.54 -13.36
C ILE A 97 -0.33 2.94 -13.59
N GLY A 98 0.30 3.18 -14.74
CA GLY A 98 0.80 4.51 -15.09
C GLY A 98 -0.31 5.55 -15.17
N LEU A 99 -1.44 5.20 -15.80
CA LEU A 99 -2.59 6.07 -15.95
C LEU A 99 -3.25 6.41 -14.60
N THR A 100 -3.34 5.45 -13.67
CA THR A 100 -3.89 5.74 -12.33
C THR A 100 -2.98 6.68 -11.54
N ILE A 101 -1.67 6.53 -11.63
CA ILE A 101 -0.72 7.44 -10.97
C ILE A 101 -0.83 8.86 -11.54
N VAL A 102 -0.85 9.00 -12.87
CA VAL A 102 -1.01 10.31 -13.52
C VAL A 102 -2.36 10.94 -13.16
N SER A 103 -3.44 10.16 -13.19
CA SER A 103 -4.77 10.64 -12.79
C SER A 103 -4.79 11.12 -11.33
N GLY A 104 -4.17 10.36 -10.42
CA GLY A 104 -4.03 10.74 -9.02
C GLY A 104 -3.23 12.03 -8.84
N ALA A 105 -2.14 12.21 -9.58
CA ALA A 105 -1.33 13.43 -9.54
C ALA A 105 -2.12 14.66 -10.02
N VAL A 106 -2.89 14.52 -11.11
CA VAL A 106 -3.75 15.60 -11.61
C VAL A 106 -4.84 15.96 -10.60
N ALA A 107 -5.48 14.96 -9.98
CA ALA A 107 -6.48 15.20 -8.94
C ALA A 107 -5.88 15.93 -7.73
N ALA A 108 -4.70 15.52 -7.26
CA ALA A 108 -4.01 16.19 -6.16
C ALA A 108 -3.62 17.64 -6.51
N ALA A 109 -3.16 17.88 -7.74
CA ALA A 109 -2.88 19.22 -8.23
C ALA A 109 -4.14 20.10 -8.24
N GLY A 110 -5.28 19.57 -8.71
CA GLY A 110 -6.56 20.29 -8.71
C GLY A 110 -7.06 20.64 -7.32
N ILE A 111 -6.99 19.70 -6.37
CA ILE A 111 -7.36 19.96 -4.96
C ILE A 111 -6.46 21.05 -4.37
N THR A 112 -5.15 20.94 -4.60
CA THR A 112 -4.17 21.90 -4.09
C THR A 112 -4.40 23.30 -4.64
N ASP A 113 -4.66 23.41 -5.94
CA ASP A 113 -4.94 24.69 -6.60
C ASP A 113 -6.23 25.33 -6.05
N MET A 114 -7.31 24.56 -5.93
CA MET A 114 -8.57 25.02 -5.35
C MET A 114 -8.40 25.47 -3.90
N MET A 115 -7.61 24.75 -3.08
CA MET A 115 -7.28 25.15 -1.72
C MET A 115 -6.50 26.47 -1.67
N LEU A 116 -5.50 26.65 -2.53
CA LEU A 116 -4.72 27.89 -2.58
C LEU A 116 -5.57 29.08 -3.01
N HIS A 117 -6.41 28.90 -4.03
CA HIS A 117 -7.35 29.93 -4.46
C HIS A 117 -8.33 30.31 -3.34
N ASN A 118 -8.94 29.33 -2.68
CA ASN A 118 -9.86 29.57 -1.57
C ASN A 118 -9.18 30.26 -0.39
N ARG A 119 -7.92 29.92 -0.10
CA ARG A 119 -7.13 30.62 0.92
C ARG A 119 -6.89 32.08 0.56
N LYS A 120 -6.59 32.40 -0.70
CA LYS A 120 -6.41 33.79 -1.15
C LYS A 120 -7.72 34.58 -1.02
N ARG A 121 -8.81 34.04 -1.58
CA ARG A 121 -10.13 34.68 -1.51
C ARG A 121 -10.61 34.90 -0.08
N ARG A 122 -10.39 33.93 0.80
CA ARG A 122 -10.72 34.06 2.22
C ARG A 122 -9.88 35.13 2.91
N LYS A 123 -8.59 35.28 2.54
CA LYS A 123 -7.73 36.34 3.09
C LYS A 123 -8.20 37.73 2.66
N GLU A 124 -8.56 37.90 1.39
CA GLU A 124 -9.10 39.16 0.87
C GLU A 124 -10.41 39.53 1.58
N TRP A 125 -11.33 38.57 1.70
CA TRP A 125 -12.58 38.77 2.42
C TRP A 125 -12.37 39.11 3.91
N LEU A 126 -11.43 38.43 4.58
CA LEU A 126 -11.08 38.74 5.97
C LEU A 126 -10.45 40.13 6.10
N ALA A 127 -9.60 40.54 5.17
CA ALA A 127 -9.00 41.88 5.17
C ALA A 127 -10.06 42.96 4.99
N GLU A 128 -11.03 42.75 4.10
CA GLU A 128 -12.15 43.67 3.91
C GLU A 128 -13.02 43.75 5.17
N LYS A 129 -13.35 42.61 5.79
CA LYS A 129 -14.12 42.59 7.04
C LYS A 129 -13.39 43.22 8.22
N GLN A 130 -12.08 43.06 8.31
CA GLN A 130 -11.26 43.76 9.32
C GLN A 130 -11.23 45.27 9.08
N ALA A 131 -11.19 45.71 7.81
CA ALA A 131 -11.24 47.13 7.49
C ALA A 131 -12.61 47.76 7.82
N GLU A 132 -13.70 47.04 7.54
CA GLU A 132 -15.06 47.42 7.92
C GLU A 132 -15.19 47.53 9.45
N SER A 133 -14.79 46.49 10.19
CA SER A 133 -14.85 46.50 11.66
C SER A 133 -13.99 47.60 12.27
N ALA A 134 -12.80 47.88 11.71
CA ALA A 134 -11.95 48.97 12.16
C ALA A 134 -12.61 50.34 11.98
N ARG A 135 -13.31 50.57 10.86
CA ARG A 135 -14.07 51.80 10.63
C ARG A 135 -15.21 51.95 11.63
N ASP A 136 -15.94 50.88 11.91
CA ASP A 136 -17.02 50.88 12.89
C ASP A 136 -16.52 51.18 14.30
N LEU A 137 -15.36 50.61 14.68
CA LEU A 137 -14.70 50.90 15.95
C LEU A 137 -14.26 52.36 16.05
N MET A 138 -13.69 52.93 14.99
CA MET A 138 -13.30 54.35 14.97
C MET A 138 -14.53 55.26 15.11
N ASN A 139 -15.63 54.93 14.44
CA ASN A 139 -16.89 55.67 14.55
C ASN A 139 -17.47 55.58 15.97
N ALA A 140 -17.48 54.39 16.56
CA ALA A 140 -17.92 54.16 17.93
C ALA A 140 -17.08 54.94 18.95
N GLN A 141 -15.75 54.92 18.80
CA GLN A 141 -14.84 55.68 19.67
C GLN A 141 -15.03 57.19 19.54
N THR A 142 -15.29 57.68 18.33
CA THR A 142 -15.55 59.10 18.08
C THR A 142 -16.86 59.53 18.74
N ALA A 143 -17.94 58.75 18.56
CA ALA A 143 -19.22 59.01 19.22
C ALA A 143 -19.13 58.94 20.75
N LEU A 144 -18.29 58.04 21.29
CA LEU A 144 -18.03 57.94 22.73
C LEU A 144 -17.34 59.19 23.27
N LYS A 145 -16.33 59.70 22.55
CA LYS A 145 -15.64 60.96 22.91
C LYS A 145 -16.56 62.17 22.88
N GLU A 146 -17.51 62.18 21.94
CA GLU A 146 -18.54 63.21 21.81
C GLU A 146 -19.67 63.06 22.85
N GLY A 147 -19.67 61.99 23.66
CA GLY A 147 -20.69 61.75 24.70
C GLY A 147 -22.05 61.29 24.17
N ARG A 148 -22.14 60.91 22.90
CA ARG A 148 -23.38 60.49 22.21
C ARG A 148 -23.32 59.06 21.66
N ALA A 149 -22.51 58.20 22.27
CA ALA A 149 -22.38 56.81 21.86
C ALA A 149 -23.70 56.05 22.09
N THR A 150 -24.11 55.30 21.07
CA THR A 150 -25.21 54.35 21.19
C THR A 150 -24.80 53.14 22.03
N GLU A 151 -25.76 52.46 22.68
CA GLU A 151 -25.51 51.24 23.45
C GLU A 151 -24.75 50.17 22.64
N ASP A 152 -25.14 49.96 21.38
CA ASP A 152 -24.47 49.03 20.46
C ASP A 152 -22.99 49.39 20.22
N GLN A 153 -22.67 50.69 20.14
CA GLN A 153 -21.30 51.18 19.96
C GLN A 153 -20.46 50.98 21.22
N MET A 154 -21.05 51.20 22.40
CA MET A 154 -20.39 50.89 23.67
C MET A 154 -20.11 49.40 23.82
N LEU A 155 -21.08 48.57 23.44
CA LEU A 155 -20.97 47.12 23.51
C LEU A 155 -19.91 46.60 22.52
N LEU A 156 -19.79 47.19 21.32
CA LEU A 156 -18.73 46.89 20.37
C LEU A 156 -17.34 47.18 20.97
N ILE A 157 -17.16 48.34 21.61
CA ILE A 157 -15.89 48.73 22.25
C ILE A 157 -15.54 47.77 23.40
N ASN A 158 -16.53 47.39 24.21
CA ASN A 158 -16.32 46.45 25.31
C ASN A 158 -15.93 45.06 24.80
N ARG A 159 -16.57 44.58 23.72
CA ARG A 159 -16.20 43.32 23.06
C ARG A 159 -14.77 43.34 22.54
N GLU A 160 -14.34 44.44 21.92
CA GLU A 160 -12.96 44.60 21.43
C GLU A 160 -11.95 44.55 22.59
N ARG A 161 -12.24 45.21 23.72
CA ARG A 161 -11.39 45.19 24.91
C ARG A 161 -11.25 43.77 25.48
N VAL A 162 -12.36 43.07 25.65
CA VAL A 162 -12.36 41.67 26.12
C VAL A 162 -11.63 40.77 25.14
N ALA A 163 -11.84 40.95 23.83
CA ALA A 163 -11.13 40.19 22.80
C ALA A 163 -9.62 40.40 22.92
N TYR A 164 -9.15 41.64 23.06
CA TYR A 164 -7.73 41.95 23.22
C TYR A 164 -7.14 41.31 24.48
N GLU A 165 -7.83 41.38 25.63
CA GLU A 165 -7.40 40.73 26.87
C GLU A 165 -7.28 39.21 26.69
N THR A 166 -8.26 38.57 26.05
CA THR A 166 -8.20 37.13 25.78
C THR A 166 -7.09 36.75 24.80
N GLU A 167 -6.74 37.61 23.83
CA GLU A 167 -5.62 37.37 22.92
C GLU A 167 -4.28 37.46 23.64
N MET A 168 -4.13 38.41 24.56
CA MET A 168 -2.95 38.53 25.40
C MET A 168 -2.80 37.30 26.29
N GLU A 169 -3.90 36.84 26.89
CA GLU A 169 -3.90 35.57 27.63
C GLU A 169 -3.55 34.37 26.75
N ARG A 170 -4.06 34.29 25.52
CA ARG A 170 -3.76 33.20 24.59
C ARG A 170 -2.29 33.19 24.16
N LYS A 171 -1.69 34.36 23.93
CA LYS A 171 -0.26 34.48 23.63
C LYS A 171 0.61 34.07 24.83
N ASN A 172 0.13 34.35 26.04
CA ASN A 172 0.81 33.96 27.28
C ASN A 172 0.63 32.47 27.63
N ARG A 173 -0.40 31.81 27.10
CA ARG A 173 -0.63 30.37 27.32
C ARG A 173 0.29 29.55 26.42
N PRO A 174 1.01 28.54 26.95
CA PRO A 174 1.81 27.64 26.11
C PRO A 174 0.88 26.90 25.14
N GLY A 175 1.26 26.88 23.86
CA GLY A 175 0.48 26.23 22.80
C GLY A 175 0.22 24.76 23.12
N LEU A 176 -0.88 24.20 22.59
CA LEU A 176 -1.31 22.82 22.85
C LEU A 176 -0.19 21.79 22.59
N PHE A 177 0.62 22.03 21.55
CA PHE A 177 1.79 21.20 21.24
C PHE A 177 2.87 21.31 22.32
N LYS A 178 3.18 22.52 22.81
CA LYS A 178 4.13 22.72 23.92
C LYS A 178 3.63 22.10 25.22
N ARG A 179 2.31 22.10 25.46
CA ARG A 179 1.71 21.42 26.61
C ARG A 179 1.84 19.90 26.49
N ALA A 180 1.56 19.33 25.32
CA ALA A 180 1.72 17.91 25.06
C ALA A 180 3.19 17.46 25.16
N THR A 181 4.12 18.23 24.60
CA THR A 181 5.55 17.93 24.73
C THR A 181 6.04 18.11 26.16
N ASN A 182 5.61 19.14 26.88
CA ASN A 182 5.95 19.30 28.31
C ASN A 182 5.34 18.19 29.17
N TYR A 183 4.18 17.65 28.82
CA TYR A 183 3.60 16.50 29.51
C TYR A 183 4.42 15.22 29.26
N LEU A 184 4.87 15.00 28.03
CA LEU A 184 5.64 13.81 27.66
C LEU A 184 7.11 13.87 28.07
N TYR A 185 7.72 15.06 28.07
CA TYR A 185 9.16 15.25 28.35
C TYR A 185 9.46 16.00 29.65
N GLY A 186 8.45 16.54 30.33
CA GLY A 186 8.64 17.28 31.59
C GLY A 186 9.21 16.42 32.72
N GLY A 187 8.97 15.11 32.68
CA GLY A 187 9.57 14.14 33.60
C GLY A 187 11.09 14.01 33.44
N LEU A 188 11.62 14.07 32.21
CA LEU A 188 13.07 13.95 31.96
C LEU A 188 13.85 15.21 32.33
N SER A 189 13.26 16.40 32.12
CA SER A 189 13.96 17.67 32.39
C SER A 189 14.08 18.01 33.88
N GLU A 190 13.13 17.54 34.70
CA GLU A 190 13.20 17.65 36.16
C GLU A 190 14.22 16.66 36.76
N GLU A 191 14.43 15.52 36.11
CA GLU A 191 15.39 14.49 36.54
C GLU A 191 16.83 14.86 36.17
N GLU A 192 17.07 15.52 35.03
CA GLU A 192 18.40 16.02 34.65
C GLU A 192 18.89 17.19 35.55
N LYS A 193 17.97 18.00 36.08
CA LYS A 193 18.29 19.04 37.07
C LYS A 193 18.55 18.49 38.47
N LYS A 194 18.14 17.26 38.79
CA LYS A 194 18.21 16.70 40.16
C LYS A 194 19.31 15.67 40.41
N GLY A 195 20.08 15.24 39.42
CA GLY A 195 21.28 14.47 39.74
C GLY A 195 21.81 13.65 38.58
N GLY A 196 23.07 13.92 38.22
CA GLY A 196 23.75 13.25 37.12
C GLY A 196 23.85 11.74 37.33
N ARG A 197 23.65 11.00 36.22
CA ARG A 197 24.22 9.69 35.88
C ARG A 197 23.65 9.24 34.52
N LEU A 198 24.06 9.90 33.43
CA LEU A 198 23.69 9.49 32.06
C LEU A 198 24.93 9.28 31.17
N GLY A 199 25.99 8.71 31.76
CA GLY A 199 27.14 8.18 31.01
C GLY A 199 27.03 6.69 30.68
N SER A 200 25.98 5.98 31.13
CA SER A 200 25.88 4.51 31.04
C SER A 200 24.72 3.99 30.20
N ALA A 201 24.09 4.82 29.36
CA ALA A 201 22.97 4.43 28.51
C ALA A 201 23.32 4.39 26.99
N ALA A 202 24.59 4.54 26.64
CA ALA A 202 25.04 4.45 25.25
C ALA A 202 25.25 2.99 24.77
N GLU A 203 25.30 2.02 25.69
CA GLU A 203 25.61 0.61 25.37
C GLU A 203 24.36 -0.30 25.24
N THR A 204 23.16 0.21 25.51
CA THR A 204 21.89 -0.54 25.43
C THR A 204 21.00 -0.14 24.25
N ALA A 205 21.44 0.81 23.41
CA ALA A 205 20.66 1.30 22.27
C ALA A 205 20.49 0.27 21.13
N ASP A 206 21.36 -0.74 21.04
CA ASP A 206 21.31 -1.71 19.93
C ASP A 206 20.32 -2.88 20.15
N LYS A 207 19.78 -3.04 21.37
CA LYS A 207 18.79 -4.10 21.69
C LYS A 207 17.35 -3.61 21.86
N ALA A 208 17.11 -2.30 21.94
CA ALA A 208 15.78 -1.73 22.19
C ALA A 208 14.94 -1.48 20.91
N VAL A 209 15.55 -1.51 19.73
CA VAL A 209 14.85 -1.26 18.45
C VAL A 209 13.91 -2.41 18.07
N GLY A 210 14.19 -3.63 18.55
CA GLY A 210 13.33 -4.80 18.32
C GLY A 210 12.06 -4.83 19.19
N SER A 211 12.14 -4.41 20.46
CA SER A 211 11.01 -4.48 21.40
C SER A 211 10.04 -3.31 21.25
N ALA A 212 10.52 -2.13 20.84
CA ALA A 212 9.67 -0.97 20.61
C ALA A 212 8.65 -1.17 19.46
N VAL A 213 8.98 -2.03 18.48
CA VAL A 213 8.07 -2.33 17.35
C VAL A 213 6.94 -3.28 17.77
N GLU A 214 7.17 -4.19 18.72
CA GLU A 214 6.13 -5.05 19.29
C GLU A 214 5.24 -4.30 20.29
N GLU A 215 5.81 -3.39 21.07
CA GLU A 215 5.07 -2.61 22.06
C GLU A 215 4.16 -1.56 21.41
N VAL A 216 4.59 -0.93 20.31
CA VAL A 216 3.72 -0.03 19.52
C VAL A 216 2.56 -0.79 18.86
N LYS A 217 2.78 -2.05 18.48
CA LYS A 217 1.72 -2.89 17.90
C LYS A 217 0.67 -3.28 18.95
N GLN A 218 1.09 -3.55 20.18
CA GLN A 218 0.18 -3.86 21.29
C GLN A 218 -0.52 -2.60 21.83
N ALA A 219 0.17 -1.46 21.94
CA ALA A 219 -0.41 -0.17 22.35
C ALA A 219 -1.43 0.38 21.33
N SER A 220 -1.23 0.10 20.04
CA SER A 220 -2.22 0.47 19.01
C SER A 220 -3.49 -0.40 19.07
N ALA A 221 -3.40 -1.63 19.57
CA ALA A 221 -4.57 -2.50 19.75
C ALA A 221 -5.41 -2.09 20.98
N THR A 222 -4.77 -1.64 22.06
CA THR A 222 -5.46 -1.18 23.27
C THR A 222 -6.12 0.19 23.08
N LEU A 223 -5.49 1.11 22.35
CA LEU A 223 -6.09 2.42 22.00
C LEU A 223 -7.31 2.29 21.07
N VAL A 224 -7.41 1.21 20.29
CA VAL A 224 -8.57 0.93 19.43
C VAL A 224 -9.76 0.39 20.24
N GLU A 225 -9.53 -0.28 21.37
CA GLU A 225 -10.59 -0.65 22.30
C GLU A 225 -11.05 0.53 23.18
N GLU A 226 -10.13 1.40 23.62
CA GLU A 226 -10.49 2.60 24.39
C GLU A 226 -11.19 3.67 23.53
N GLY A 227 -10.84 3.78 22.24
CA GLY A 227 -11.56 4.64 21.29
C GLY A 227 -12.99 4.17 20.98
N ARG A 228 -13.35 2.92 21.33
CA ARG A 228 -14.70 2.36 21.14
C ARG A 228 -15.66 2.75 22.26
N THR A 229 -15.19 3.01 23.47
CA THR A 229 -16.04 3.38 24.62
C THR A 229 -16.38 4.87 24.67
N ILE A 230 -15.61 5.73 23.99
CA ILE A 230 -15.88 7.17 23.88
C ILE A 230 -17.02 7.47 22.88
N GLY A 231 -17.31 6.54 21.96
CA GLY A 231 -18.33 6.71 20.93
C GLY A 231 -19.78 6.58 21.41
N GLU A 232 -20.03 6.10 22.64
CA GLU A 232 -21.38 5.76 23.10
C GLU A 232 -22.02 6.82 24.04
N LEU A 233 -21.29 7.88 24.42
CA LEU A 233 -21.78 8.88 25.38
C LEU A 233 -22.05 10.29 24.82
N ALA A 234 -21.94 10.51 23.51
CA ALA A 234 -22.27 11.81 22.92
C ALA A 234 -23.74 11.86 22.46
N THR A 235 -24.66 12.09 23.39
CA THR A 235 -26.01 12.55 23.03
C THR A 235 -25.94 13.95 22.40
N PRO A 236 -26.68 14.25 21.32
CA PRO A 236 -26.44 15.43 20.50
C PRO A 236 -27.09 16.70 21.07
N THR A 237 -26.27 17.59 21.64
CA THR A 237 -26.62 18.98 21.93
C THR A 237 -25.81 19.93 21.04
N GLY A 238 -26.07 19.89 19.73
CA GLY A 238 -25.39 20.71 18.74
C GLY A 238 -26.32 21.25 17.65
N GLY A 239 -25.94 22.39 17.07
CA GLY A 239 -26.72 23.09 16.04
C GLY A 239 -26.79 22.32 14.72
N PRO A 240 -27.48 22.85 13.69
CA PRO A 240 -27.66 22.16 12.41
C PRO A 240 -26.34 21.84 11.70
N LEU A 241 -25.32 22.70 11.82
CA LEU A 241 -23.98 22.45 11.27
C LEU A 241 -23.25 21.29 11.98
N ASP A 242 -23.48 21.11 13.29
CA ASP A 242 -22.82 20.04 14.05
C ASP A 242 -23.39 18.68 13.68
N LYS A 243 -24.68 18.64 13.31
CA LYS A 243 -25.35 17.43 12.80
C LYS A 243 -24.83 17.04 11.41
N GLU A 244 -24.57 18.01 10.53
CA GLU A 244 -23.97 17.76 9.23
C GLU A 244 -22.50 17.33 9.34
N ALA A 245 -21.74 17.96 10.24
CA ALA A 245 -20.36 17.55 10.53
C ALA A 245 -20.32 16.13 11.09
N GLN A 246 -21.21 15.77 12.02
CA GLN A 246 -21.32 14.40 12.52
C GLN A 246 -21.77 13.42 11.44
N ALA A 247 -22.68 13.79 10.55
CA ALA A 247 -23.05 12.97 9.41
C ALA A 247 -21.87 12.72 8.47
N ALA A 248 -21.07 13.74 8.19
CA ALA A 248 -19.86 13.64 7.38
C ALA A 248 -18.75 12.80 8.05
N VAL A 249 -18.60 12.92 9.37
CA VAL A 249 -17.66 12.08 10.14
C VAL A 249 -18.13 10.63 10.14
N ASN A 250 -19.44 10.38 10.31
CA ASN A 250 -20.01 9.04 10.27
C ASN A 250 -19.85 8.40 8.89
N THR A 251 -20.08 9.14 7.80
CA THR A 251 -19.87 8.64 6.43
C THR A 251 -18.41 8.35 6.13
N ALA A 252 -17.49 9.22 6.57
CA ALA A 252 -16.05 8.98 6.46
C ALA A 252 -15.59 7.75 7.27
N SER A 253 -16.11 7.57 8.48
CA SER A 253 -15.78 6.41 9.32
C SER A 253 -16.27 5.10 8.70
N ASN A 254 -17.44 5.11 8.06
CA ASN A 254 -18.00 3.95 7.37
C ASN A 254 -17.25 3.64 6.06
N ALA A 255 -16.83 4.67 5.31
CA ALA A 255 -15.99 4.49 4.12
C ALA A 255 -14.61 3.91 4.47
N ALA A 256 -14.01 4.37 5.57
CA ALA A 256 -12.74 3.82 6.08
C ALA A 256 -12.89 2.35 6.49
N LYS A 257 -13.97 1.99 7.20
CA LYS A 257 -14.28 0.60 7.57
C LYS A 257 -14.46 -0.31 6.36
N SER A 258 -15.15 0.17 5.33
CA SER A 258 -15.38 -0.56 4.07
C SER A 258 -14.07 -0.84 3.33
N TRP A 259 -13.18 0.14 3.24
CA TRP A 259 -11.88 -0.04 2.61
C TRP A 259 -10.96 -0.98 3.42
N THR A 260 -10.96 -0.88 4.75
CA THR A 260 -10.19 -1.80 5.60
C THR A 260 -10.71 -3.23 5.53
N SER A 261 -12.02 -3.45 5.48
CA SER A 261 -12.64 -4.79 5.35
C SER A 261 -12.25 -5.45 4.03
N TRP A 262 -12.26 -4.69 2.92
CA TRP A 262 -11.79 -5.18 1.62
C TRP A 262 -10.31 -5.57 1.64
N LEU A 263 -9.45 -4.80 2.32
CA LEU A 263 -8.02 -5.08 2.41
C LEU A 263 -7.69 -6.27 3.33
N THR A 264 -8.47 -6.47 4.39
CA THR A 264 -8.22 -7.54 5.39
C THR A 264 -9.01 -8.82 5.15
N GLY A 265 -9.88 -8.88 4.13
CA GLY A 265 -10.61 -10.09 3.75
C GLY A 265 -11.52 -10.65 4.86
N ARG A 266 -12.03 -9.78 5.73
CA ARG A 266 -13.04 -10.08 6.74
C ARG A 266 -14.26 -9.21 6.53
#